data_AF-A0A529L5L8-F1
#
_entry.id   AF-A0A529L5L8-F1
#
_cell.length_a   1.000
_cell.length_b   1.000
_cell.length_c   1.000
_cell.angle_alpha   90.00
_cell.angle_beta   90.00
_cell.angle_gamma   90.00
#
_symmetry.space_group_name_H-M   'P 1'
#
loop_
_entity.id
_entity.type
_entity.pdbx_description
1 polymer ?
#
loop_
_entity_poly.entity_id
_entity_poly.type
_entity_poly.pdbx_seq_one_letter_code
_entity_poly.pdbx_strand_id
1 'polypeptide(L)' 'GGAAEQLDRILPDGHRASIHLTITDEFPLAQAFVIIEALPVE' A
#
# COMPACT_ATOMS: atom_id res chain seq x y z
N GLY A 1 1.18 14.82 4.26
CA GLY A 1 0.29 13.68 3.98
C GLY A 1 0.49 12.64 5.07
N GLY A 2 -0.56 11.93 5.48
CA GLY A 2 -0.54 10.98 6.61
C GLY A 2 -0.55 9.51 6.21
N ALA A 3 -0.32 9.20 4.93
CA ALA A 3 -0.43 7.83 4.42
C ALA A 3 0.59 6.89 5.05
N ALA A 4 1.84 7.34 5.22
CA ALA A 4 2.88 6.55 5.90
C ALA A 4 2.53 6.31 7.37
N GLU A 5 2.14 7.35 8.11
CA GLU A 5 1.71 7.20 9.51
C GLU A 5 0.49 6.28 9.65
N GLN A 6 -0.46 6.32 8.71
CA GLN A 6 -1.62 5.44 8.74
C GLN A 6 -1.24 4.00 8.39
N LEU A 7 -0.31 3.81 7.45
CA LEU A 7 0.24 2.50 7.11
C LEU A 7 0.95 1.88 8.33
N ASP A 8 1.77 2.65 9.03
CA ASP A 8 2.46 2.20 10.25
C ASP A 8 1.48 1.82 11.37
N ARG A 9 0.35 2.53 11.49
CA ARG A 9 -0.69 2.23 12.49
C ARG A 9 -1.45 0.94 12.24
N ILE A 10 -1.60 0.52 10.98
CA ILE A 10 -2.37 -0.68 10.61
C ILE A 10 -1.48 -1.90 10.40
N LEU A 11 -0.17 -1.72 10.28
CA LEU A 11 0.77 -2.81 10.09
C LEU A 11 0.99 -3.54 11.42
N PRO A 12 0.92 -4.88 11.45
CA PRO A 12 1.24 -5.64 12.65
C PRO A 12 2.72 -5.51 13.04
N ASP A 13 3.00 -5.66 14.34
CA ASP A 13 4.37 -5.69 14.84
C ASP A 13 5.21 -6.78 14.16
N GLY A 14 6.48 -6.48 13.90
CA GLY A 14 7.40 -7.43 13.26
C GLY A 14 7.06 -7.71 11.80
N HIS A 15 6.28 -6.85 11.14
CA HIS A 15 6.04 -6.93 9.70
C HIS A 15 6.52 -5.66 9.00
N ARG A 16 6.87 -5.82 7.71
CA ARG A 16 7.05 -4.73 6.75
C ARG A 16 5.90 -4.73 5.75
N ALA A 17 5.52 -3.56 5.26
CA ALA A 17 4.52 -3.45 4.20
C ALA A 17 5.16 -3.76 2.83
N SER A 18 4.48 -4.58 2.04
CA SER A 18 4.73 -4.75 0.61
C SER A 18 3.52 -4.19 -0.15
N ILE A 19 3.76 -3.26 -1.07
CA ILE A 19 2.70 -2.57 -1.81
C ILE A 19 2.69 -3.09 -3.24
N HIS A 20 1.60 -3.76 -3.60
CA HIS A 20 1.34 -4.19 -4.97
C HIS A 20 0.41 -3.18 -5.63
N LEU A 21 0.94 -2.44 -6.60
CA LEU A 21 0.23 -1.37 -7.30
C LEU A 21 0.02 -1.76 -8.77
N THR A 22 -1.24 -1.74 -9.20
CA THR A 22 -1.61 -1.76 -10.61
C THR A 22 -2.34 -0.47 -10.92
N ILE A 23 -1.93 0.23 -11.98
CA ILE A 23 -2.53 1.50 -12.40
C ILE A 23 -2.92 1.43 -13.87
N THR A 24 -4.07 2.01 -14.19
CA THR A 24 -4.56 2.24 -15.54
C THR A 24 -4.86 3.73 -15.68
N ASP A 25 -4.31 4.35 -16.71
CA ASP A 25 -4.54 5.75 -17.04
C ASP A 25 -5.18 5.81 -18.42
N GLU A 26 -6.50 6.04 -18.44
CA GLU A 26 -7.32 6.05 -19.65
C GLU A 26 -8.21 7.30 -19.64
N PHE A 27 -7.93 8.24 -20.55
CA PHE A 27 -8.62 9.53 -20.57
C PHE A 27 -10.16 9.39 -20.56
N PRO A 28 -10.87 10.06 -19.63
CA PRO A 28 -10.41 11.14 -18.75
C PRO A 28 -10.02 10.72 -17.32
N LEU A 29 -9.95 9.42 -17.02
CA LEU A 29 -9.79 8.90 -15.66
C LEU A 29 -8.47 8.16 -15.48
N ALA A 30 -7.99 8.15 -14.24
CA ALA A 30 -6.97 7.21 -13.80
C ALA A 30 -7.53 6.37 -12.65
N GLN A 31 -7.18 5.10 -12.65
CA GLN A 31 -7.58 4.14 -11.62
C GLN A 31 -6.36 3.36 -11.15
N ALA A 32 -6.29 3.13 -9.84
CA ALA A 32 -5.28 2.27 -9.25
C ALA A 32 -5.93 1.23 -8.33
N PHE A 33 -5.42 0.00 -8.38
CA PHE A 33 -5.63 -1.02 -7.37
C PHE A 33 -4.38 -1.10 -6.50
N VAL A 34 -4.57 -0.98 -5.20
CA VAL A 34 -3.50 -1.07 -4.20
C VAL A 34 -3.80 -2.24 -3.28
N ILE A 35 -2.89 -3.20 -3.22
CA ILE A 35 -2.92 -4.26 -2.22
C ILE A 35 -1.74 -4.02 -1.27
N ILE A 36 -2.05 -3.93 0.02
CA ILE A 36 -1.05 -3.80 1.09
C ILE A 36 -0.94 -5.15 1.77
N GLU A 37 0.23 -5.76 1.65
CA GLU A 37 0.55 -7.04 2.26
C GLU A 37 1.51 -6.83 3.43
N ALA A 38 1.24 -7.47 4.57
CA ALA A 38 2.15 -7.47 5.71
C ALA A 38 3.04 -8.72 5.64
N LEU A 39 4.35 -8.52 5.46
CA LEU A 39 5.33 -9.60 5.41
C LEU A 39 6.19 -9.56 6.68
N PRO A 40 6.51 -10.69 7.32
CA PRO A 40 7.44 -10.71 8.45
C PRO A 40 8.79 -10.06 8.11
N VAL A 41 9.38 -9.33 9.06
CA VAL A 41 10.79 -8.94 8.98
C VAL A 41 11.67 -10.06 9.52
N GLU A 42 12.65 -10.51 8.72
CA GLU A 42 13.71 -11.44 9.13
C GLU A 42 14.72 -10.79 10.08
#